data_AF-A0A0C3MHA4-F1
#
_entry.id   AF-A0A0C3MHA4-F1
#
_cell.length_a   1.000
_cell.length_b   1.000
_cell.length_c   1.000
_cell.angle_alpha   90.00
_cell.angle_beta   90.00
_cell.angle_gamma   90.00
#
_symmetry.space_group_name_H-M   'P 1'
#
loop_
_entity.id
_entity.type
_entity.pdbx_description
1 polymer ?
#
loop_
_entity_poly.entity_id
_entity_poly.type
_entity_poly.pdbx_seq_one_letter_code
_entity_poly.pdbx_strand_id
1 'polypeptide(L)'
;MNSGDSAYYSFISGAPEEKYDYPLYLQVMGMPKPYVRSYRIEVIDSLTTARVDIHYRLREIDTFPRDEIRSTRYITLFKNKDPELRERPVVLAFKLVETDDFSVVPIEKRYTKMLLFISITATPKPWWWSDSDLGNYTEQAAYMFMHFFHEVKQKNPVMYERLTTQFGPNLEWSGYQFWYNNKIAIHKYIIRPLYDYYQEHPDADVNIPEPQY
;
A
#
# COMPACT_ATOMS: atom_id res chain seq x y z
N MET A 1 11.82 10.46 -19.68
CA MET A 1 11.45 9.16 -19.07
C MET A 1 10.01 8.86 -19.48
N ASN A 2 9.79 7.85 -20.31
CA ASN A 2 8.44 7.44 -20.69
C ASN A 2 7.84 6.59 -19.56
N SER A 3 6.60 6.91 -19.19
CA SER A 3 5.84 6.39 -18.04
C SER A 3 5.33 4.94 -18.19
N GLY A 4 5.82 4.16 -19.16
CA GLY A 4 5.29 2.83 -19.49
C GLY A 4 5.95 1.63 -18.81
N ASP A 5 7.19 1.77 -18.32
CA ASP A 5 8.05 0.62 -17.92
C ASP A 5 8.42 0.64 -16.44
N SER A 6 7.74 1.49 -15.68
CA SER A 6 8.01 1.70 -14.26
C SER A 6 6.71 1.68 -13.49
N ALA A 7 6.67 0.83 -12.47
CA ALA A 7 5.62 0.74 -11.49
C ALA A 7 6.17 1.21 -10.14
N TYR A 8 5.29 1.76 -9.32
CA TYR A 8 5.63 2.22 -7.98
C TYR A 8 4.66 1.58 -6.99
N TYR A 9 5.22 1.01 -5.94
CA TYR A 9 4.48 0.59 -4.78
C TYR A 9 5.12 1.17 -3.53
N SER A 10 4.30 1.77 -2.68
CA SER A 10 4.74 2.27 -1.39
C SER A 10 3.85 1.71 -0.30
N PHE A 11 4.48 1.11 0.72
CA PHE A 11 3.80 0.81 1.96
C PHE A 11 3.55 2.10 2.73
N ILE A 12 2.43 2.20 3.44
CA ILE A 12 2.23 3.25 4.43
C ILE A 12 2.88 2.79 5.73
N SER A 13 3.81 3.57 6.29
CA SER A 13 4.65 3.13 7.43
C SER A 13 3.82 2.70 8.64
N GLY A 14 2.76 3.46 8.96
CA GLY A 14 1.87 3.18 10.08
C GLY A 14 0.83 2.07 9.84
N ALA A 15 0.70 1.58 8.62
CA ALA A 15 -0.30 0.57 8.31
C ALA A 15 0.13 -0.81 8.88
N PRO A 16 -0.80 -1.64 9.38
CA PRO A 16 -0.46 -2.91 10.04
C PRO A 16 0.00 -3.98 9.05
N GLU A 17 -0.22 -3.82 7.75
CA GLU A 17 0.13 -4.83 6.75
C GLU A 17 1.65 -4.94 6.59
N GLU A 18 2.18 -6.14 6.81
CA GLU A 18 3.61 -6.43 6.72
C GLU A 18 4.07 -6.87 5.32
N LYS A 19 3.10 -7.22 4.47
CA LYS A 19 3.32 -7.71 3.11
C LYS A 19 2.17 -7.30 2.19
N TYR A 20 2.46 -7.27 0.91
CA TYR A 20 1.47 -7.01 -0.13
C TYR A 20 1.73 -7.87 -1.36
N ASP A 21 0.70 -8.52 -1.89
CA ASP A 21 0.80 -9.29 -3.11
C ASP A 21 0.51 -8.37 -4.31
N TYR A 22 1.58 -7.87 -4.92
CA TYR A 22 1.51 -6.95 -6.05
C TYR A 22 1.07 -7.68 -7.33
N PRO A 23 -0.05 -7.28 -7.97
CA PRO A 23 -0.54 -7.95 -9.16
C PRO A 23 0.25 -7.53 -10.40
N LEU A 24 0.77 -8.53 -11.11
CA LEU A 24 1.35 -8.41 -12.43
C LEU A 24 0.37 -8.98 -13.46
N TYR A 25 -0.18 -8.09 -14.28
CA TYR A 25 -1.13 -8.45 -15.33
C TYR A 25 -0.38 -8.88 -16.60
N LEU A 26 -0.68 -10.09 -17.07
CA LEU A 26 -0.12 -10.68 -18.27
C LEU A 26 -1.20 -10.77 -19.34
N GLN A 27 -0.84 -10.39 -20.56
CA GLN A 27 -1.72 -10.49 -21.71
C GLN A 27 -1.00 -11.15 -22.88
N VAL A 28 -1.64 -12.15 -23.46
CA VAL A 28 -1.16 -12.84 -24.66
C VAL A 28 -1.67 -12.12 -25.90
N MET A 29 -0.78 -11.94 -26.86
CA MET A 29 -1.14 -11.49 -28.21
C MET A 29 -1.43 -12.71 -29.08
N GLY A 30 -2.62 -12.75 -29.70
CA GLY A 30 -3.06 -13.84 -30.56
C GLY A 30 -4.15 -14.71 -29.94
N MET A 31 -4.34 -15.90 -30.51
CA MET A 31 -5.41 -16.81 -30.10
C MET A 31 -5.05 -17.58 -28.82
N PRO A 32 -6.01 -17.79 -27.91
CA PRO A 32 -5.79 -18.65 -26.76
C PRO A 32 -5.56 -20.11 -27.21
N LYS A 33 -4.92 -20.90 -26.34
CA LYS A 33 -4.64 -22.32 -26.58
C LYS A 33 -5.49 -23.19 -25.66
N PRO A 34 -5.95 -24.38 -26.12
CA PRO A 34 -6.81 -25.27 -25.33
C PRO A 34 -6.05 -26.08 -24.26
N TYR A 35 -4.82 -25.67 -23.93
CA TYR A 35 -3.96 -26.30 -22.92
C TYR A 35 -3.30 -25.24 -22.04
N VAL A 36 -2.94 -25.65 -20.82
CA VAL A 36 -2.17 -24.81 -19.88
C VAL A 36 -0.77 -24.63 -20.42
N ARG A 37 -0.30 -23.39 -20.43
CA ARG A 37 1.02 -22.99 -20.94
C ARG A 37 1.91 -22.55 -19.80
N SER A 38 3.22 -22.67 -19.95
CA SER A 38 4.22 -22.19 -19.01
C SER A 38 4.81 -20.86 -19.48
N TYR A 39 4.95 -19.90 -18.56
CA TYR A 39 5.69 -18.67 -18.82
C TYR A 39 6.71 -18.43 -17.71
N ARG A 40 7.74 -17.65 -18.02
CA ARG A 40 8.86 -17.40 -17.12
C ARG A 40 9.18 -15.91 -17.03
N ILE A 41 9.47 -15.46 -15.82
CA ILE A 41 9.95 -14.11 -15.53
C ILE A 41 11.33 -14.22 -14.90
N GLU A 42 12.28 -13.48 -15.45
CA GLU A 42 13.67 -13.44 -14.99
C GLU A 42 13.97 -12.08 -14.37
N VAL A 43 14.65 -12.08 -13.22
CA VAL A 43 15.15 -10.86 -12.58
C VAL A 43 16.37 -10.34 -13.35
N ILE A 44 16.47 -9.03 -13.52
CA ILE A 44 17.61 -8.39 -14.17
C ILE A 44 18.52 -7.86 -13.06
N ASP A 45 19.51 -8.68 -12.67
CA ASP A 45 20.39 -8.39 -11.52
C ASP A 45 21.12 -7.04 -11.67
N SER A 46 21.55 -6.68 -12.88
CA SER A 46 22.27 -5.42 -13.14
C SER A 46 21.43 -4.16 -12.92
N LEU A 47 20.11 -4.29 -12.80
CA LEU A 47 19.17 -3.18 -12.57
C LEU A 47 18.38 -3.32 -11.26
N THR A 48 18.64 -4.37 -10.50
CA THR A 48 17.90 -4.70 -9.28
C THR A 48 18.71 -4.35 -8.05
N THR A 49 18.12 -3.54 -7.17
CA THR A 49 18.63 -3.30 -5.82
C THR A 49 17.77 -4.00 -4.74
N ALA A 50 16.56 -4.44 -5.11
CA ALA A 50 15.72 -5.26 -4.25
C ALA A 50 16.37 -6.64 -3.98
N ARG A 51 16.13 -7.21 -2.81
CA ARG A 51 16.76 -8.47 -2.35
C ARG A 51 15.68 -9.52 -2.16
N VAL A 52 15.90 -10.72 -2.68
CA VAL A 52 14.96 -11.84 -2.52
C VAL A 52 14.75 -12.18 -1.04
N ASP A 53 13.51 -12.48 -0.66
CA ASP A 53 13.02 -12.77 0.69
C ASP A 53 13.21 -11.65 1.73
N ILE A 54 13.86 -10.54 1.36
CA ILE A 54 13.95 -9.30 2.13
C ILE A 54 12.95 -8.29 1.59
N HIS A 55 13.00 -7.95 0.31
CA HIS A 55 12.12 -6.95 -0.32
C HIS A 55 10.96 -7.59 -1.07
N TYR A 56 11.20 -8.76 -1.69
CA TYR A 56 10.21 -9.42 -2.51
C TYR A 56 10.36 -10.95 -2.53
N ARG A 57 9.30 -11.64 -2.95
CA ARG A 57 9.32 -13.02 -3.41
C ARG A 57 8.58 -13.14 -4.73
N LEU A 58 9.25 -13.72 -5.72
CA LEU A 58 8.72 -13.99 -7.04
C LEU A 58 9.15 -15.41 -7.45
N ARG A 59 8.19 -16.23 -7.87
CA ARG A 59 8.51 -17.50 -8.52
C ARG A 59 9.02 -17.20 -9.93
N GLU A 60 9.96 -17.97 -10.44
CA GLU A 60 10.48 -17.72 -11.80
C GLU A 60 9.47 -18.18 -12.86
N ILE A 61 8.97 -19.41 -12.72
CA ILE A 61 8.05 -20.08 -13.66
C ILE A 61 6.62 -20.10 -13.09
N ASP A 62 5.63 -19.87 -13.94
CA ASP A 62 4.21 -20.01 -13.63
C ASP A 62 3.39 -20.56 -14.80
N THR A 63 2.10 -20.78 -14.55
CA THR A 63 1.15 -21.28 -15.55
C THR A 63 0.19 -20.21 -16.06
N PHE A 64 -0.05 -20.25 -17.37
CA PHE A 64 -1.06 -19.47 -18.06
C PHE A 64 -2.27 -20.38 -18.34
N PRO A 65 -3.50 -19.99 -17.93
CA PRO A 65 -4.67 -20.84 -18.10
C PRO A 65 -4.97 -21.16 -19.58
N ARG A 66 -5.58 -22.33 -19.81
CA ARG A 66 -6.13 -22.68 -21.12
C ARG A 66 -7.28 -21.75 -21.49
N ASP A 67 -7.51 -21.55 -22.79
CA ASP A 67 -8.62 -20.78 -23.35
C ASP A 67 -8.65 -19.29 -22.92
N GLU A 68 -7.64 -18.83 -22.18
CA GLU A 68 -7.51 -17.46 -21.71
C GLU A 68 -6.48 -16.66 -22.50
N ILE A 69 -6.70 -15.35 -22.53
CA ILE A 69 -5.77 -14.34 -23.09
C ILE A 69 -5.21 -13.40 -22.01
N ARG A 70 -5.74 -13.45 -20.79
CA ARG A 70 -5.28 -12.67 -19.64
C ARG A 70 -5.02 -13.57 -18.45
N SER A 71 -3.97 -13.26 -17.70
CA SER A 71 -3.65 -13.91 -16.43
C SER A 71 -3.10 -12.88 -15.45
N THR A 72 -3.23 -13.14 -14.16
CA THR A 72 -2.62 -12.32 -13.11
C THR A 72 -1.65 -13.17 -12.32
N ARG A 73 -0.43 -12.67 -12.18
CA ARG A 73 0.60 -13.20 -11.28
C ARG A 73 0.75 -12.27 -10.09
N TYR A 74 1.29 -12.76 -8.99
CA TYR A 74 1.58 -11.93 -7.82
C TYR A 74 3.07 -11.95 -7.47
N ILE A 75 3.58 -10.77 -7.11
CA ILE A 75 4.89 -10.59 -6.47
C ILE A 75 4.61 -10.24 -5.01
N THR A 76 5.01 -11.09 -4.07
CA THR A 76 4.88 -10.74 -2.65
C THR A 76 5.95 -9.73 -2.30
N LEU A 77 5.57 -8.56 -1.81
CA LEU A 77 6.44 -7.50 -1.31
C LEU A 77 6.46 -7.53 0.23
N PHE A 78 7.57 -7.18 0.86
CA PHE A 78 7.72 -7.13 2.31
C PHE A 78 8.06 -5.73 2.79
N LYS A 79 7.40 -5.28 3.86
CA LYS A 79 7.57 -3.95 4.45
C LYS A 79 8.77 -3.87 5.37
N ASN A 80 8.84 -4.73 6.39
CA ASN A 80 9.69 -4.52 7.57
C ASN A 80 10.94 -5.41 7.65
N LYS A 81 11.39 -6.02 6.55
CA LYS A 81 12.58 -6.88 6.56
C LYS A 81 13.89 -6.16 6.23
N ASP A 82 13.81 -4.92 5.75
CA ASP A 82 14.96 -4.05 5.55
C ASP A 82 14.71 -2.71 6.26
N PRO A 83 15.46 -2.37 7.33
CA PRO A 83 15.28 -1.11 8.03
C PRO A 83 15.58 0.11 7.14
N GLU A 84 16.44 -0.03 6.13
CA GLU A 84 16.83 1.07 5.25
C GLU A 84 15.74 1.41 4.21
N LEU A 85 14.74 0.55 4.03
CA LEU A 85 13.64 0.79 3.08
C LEU A 85 12.80 2.03 3.44
N ARG A 86 12.83 2.43 4.72
CA ARG A 86 12.23 3.70 5.19
C ARG A 86 12.95 4.94 4.70
N GLU A 87 14.24 4.83 4.41
CA GLU A 87 15.09 5.96 4.03
C GLU A 87 15.27 6.05 2.52
N ARG A 88 15.33 4.90 1.85
CA ARG A 88 15.59 4.83 0.41
C ARG A 88 14.75 3.77 -0.30
N PRO A 89 14.13 4.11 -1.45
CA PRO A 89 13.44 3.12 -2.27
C PRO A 89 14.43 2.11 -2.86
N VAL A 90 13.95 0.89 -3.09
CA VAL A 90 14.66 -0.14 -3.85
C VAL A 90 13.94 -0.43 -5.15
N VAL A 91 14.65 -1.02 -6.11
CA VAL A 91 14.13 -1.32 -7.44
C VAL A 91 14.23 -2.82 -7.70
N LEU A 92 13.11 -3.43 -8.09
CA LEU A 92 13.05 -4.78 -8.64
C LEU A 92 12.89 -4.68 -10.16
N ALA A 93 13.93 -5.06 -10.91
CA ALA A 93 13.88 -5.11 -12.36
C ALA A 93 13.68 -6.55 -12.83
N PHE A 94 12.73 -6.78 -13.71
CA PHE A 94 12.47 -8.12 -14.25
C PHE A 94 11.98 -8.06 -15.70
N LYS A 95 12.08 -9.18 -16.40
CA LYS A 95 11.64 -9.32 -17.80
C LYS A 95 10.91 -10.63 -18.03
N LEU A 96 10.00 -10.62 -19.00
CA LEU A 96 9.51 -11.86 -19.61
C LEU A 96 10.62 -12.46 -20.48
N VAL A 97 10.73 -13.78 -20.43
CA VAL A 97 11.67 -14.55 -21.25
C VAL A 97 10.93 -15.64 -22.01
N GLU A 98 11.48 -16.04 -23.14
CA GLU A 98 10.87 -17.05 -24.00
C GLU A 98 10.77 -18.40 -23.28
N THR A 99 9.69 -19.10 -23.59
CA THR A 99 9.44 -20.50 -23.23
C THR A 99 8.98 -21.26 -24.48
N ASP A 100 8.90 -22.58 -24.39
CA ASP A 100 8.37 -23.41 -25.48
C ASP A 100 6.93 -23.02 -25.86
N ASP A 101 6.17 -22.45 -24.91
CA ASP A 101 4.78 -22.04 -25.09
C ASP A 101 4.62 -20.58 -25.56
N PHE A 102 5.60 -19.72 -25.29
CA PHE A 102 5.53 -18.28 -25.56
C PHE A 102 6.82 -17.71 -26.11
N SER A 103 6.72 -17.12 -27.30
CA SER A 103 7.75 -16.22 -27.84
C SER A 103 7.57 -14.82 -27.25
N VAL A 104 8.68 -14.14 -27.01
CA VAL A 104 8.69 -12.77 -26.49
C VAL A 104 9.00 -11.85 -27.64
N VAL A 105 7.98 -11.23 -28.22
CA VAL A 105 8.15 -10.31 -29.35
C VAL A 105 8.61 -8.95 -28.82
N PRO A 106 9.82 -8.48 -29.16
CA PRO A 106 10.23 -7.11 -28.87
C PRO A 106 9.42 -6.20 -29.80
N ILE A 107 8.33 -5.63 -29.31
CA ILE A 107 7.62 -4.60 -30.06
C ILE A 107 8.49 -3.35 -29.94
N GLU A 108 8.95 -2.80 -31.06
CA GLU A 108 9.74 -1.57 -31.07
C GLU A 108 9.08 -0.52 -30.16
N LYS A 109 9.79 -0.12 -29.10
CA LYS A 109 9.40 0.83 -28.05
C LYS A 109 8.43 0.34 -26.95
N ARG A 110 8.14 -0.96 -26.81
CA ARG A 110 7.45 -1.52 -25.62
C ARG A 110 8.27 -2.64 -24.99
N TYR A 111 8.47 -2.54 -23.69
CA TYR A 111 9.54 -3.24 -23.00
C TYR A 111 9.03 -4.57 -22.48
N THR A 112 9.81 -5.62 -22.75
CA THR A 112 9.69 -6.92 -22.09
C THR A 112 10.16 -6.86 -20.63
N LYS A 113 10.70 -5.69 -20.24
CA LYS A 113 11.26 -5.35 -18.93
C LYS A 113 10.32 -4.42 -18.17
N MET A 114 10.20 -4.65 -16.87
CA MET A 114 9.53 -3.76 -15.92
C MET A 114 10.48 -3.40 -14.77
N LEU A 115 10.39 -2.16 -14.30
CA LEU A 115 11.02 -1.69 -13.06
C LEU A 115 9.93 -1.47 -12.02
N LEU A 116 9.97 -2.17 -10.90
CA LEU A 116 9.08 -1.95 -9.75
C LEU A 116 9.86 -1.26 -8.63
N PHE A 117 9.52 -0.02 -8.35
CA PHE A 117 10.03 0.74 -7.22
C PHE A 117 9.24 0.38 -5.97
N ILE A 118 9.92 -0.05 -4.92
CA ILE A 118 9.35 -0.45 -3.64
C ILE A 118 9.86 0.54 -2.59
N SER A 119 8.97 1.10 -1.79
CA SER A 119 9.29 2.10 -0.77
C SER A 119 8.36 2.03 0.43
N ILE A 120 8.69 2.78 1.48
CA ILE A 120 7.79 3.08 2.58
C ILE A 120 7.55 4.59 2.59
N THR A 121 6.29 4.99 2.52
CA THR A 121 5.87 6.37 2.72
C THR A 121 5.74 6.61 4.22
N ALA A 122 6.61 7.47 4.74
CA ALA A 122 6.49 7.98 6.09
C ALA A 122 5.25 8.88 6.20
N THR A 123 4.55 8.80 7.32
CA THR A 123 3.48 9.70 7.70
C THR A 123 4.08 10.69 8.68
N PRO A 124 4.27 11.97 8.32
CA PRO A 124 4.74 12.96 9.27
C PRO A 124 3.64 13.30 10.28
N LYS A 125 4.03 13.74 11.49
CA LYS A 125 3.08 14.25 12.50
C LYS A 125 2.26 15.40 11.89
N PRO A 126 0.93 15.27 11.78
CA PRO A 126 0.12 16.37 11.27
C PRO A 126 0.11 17.50 12.31
N TRP A 127 0.12 18.75 11.83
CA TRP A 127 0.18 19.93 12.67
C TRP A 127 -1.03 20.10 13.60
N TRP A 128 -2.17 19.49 13.24
CA TRP A 128 -3.37 19.44 14.06
C TRP A 128 -3.37 18.29 15.07
N TRP A 129 -2.36 17.44 15.13
CA TRP A 129 -2.30 16.34 16.10
C TRP A 129 -2.44 16.85 17.54
N SER A 130 -3.34 16.24 18.31
CA SER A 130 -3.58 16.60 19.71
C SER A 130 -2.97 15.56 20.63
N ASP A 131 -1.82 15.85 21.25
CA ASP A 131 -1.19 14.92 22.20
C ASP A 131 -2.08 14.66 23.43
N SER A 132 -2.98 15.61 23.78
CA SER A 132 -3.92 15.42 24.90
C SER A 132 -5.05 14.44 24.61
N ASP A 133 -5.48 14.34 23.35
CA ASP A 133 -6.59 13.46 22.95
C ASP A 133 -6.10 12.15 22.31
N LEU A 134 -4.91 12.15 21.70
CA LEU A 134 -4.35 11.04 20.93
C LEU A 134 -3.07 10.45 21.52
N GLY A 135 -2.51 11.08 22.57
CA GLY A 135 -1.21 10.70 23.11
C GLY A 135 -0.05 11.06 22.19
N ASN A 136 1.13 10.50 22.50
CA ASN A 136 2.33 10.72 21.70
C ASN A 136 2.11 10.26 20.25
N TYR A 137 2.62 11.05 19.32
CA TYR A 137 2.52 10.73 17.91
C TYR A 137 3.27 9.44 17.56
N THR A 138 2.57 8.52 16.92
CA THR A 138 3.14 7.41 16.16
C THR A 138 2.46 7.32 14.79
N GLU A 139 3.15 6.76 13.80
CA GLU A 139 2.57 6.57 12.47
C GLU A 139 1.39 5.58 12.51
N GLN A 140 1.45 4.58 13.39
CA GLN A 140 0.40 3.59 13.63
C GLN A 140 -0.87 4.23 14.17
N ALA A 141 -0.75 5.05 15.22
CA ALA A 141 -1.89 5.77 15.79
C ALA A 141 -2.50 6.72 14.76
N ALA A 142 -1.66 7.38 13.94
CA ALA A 142 -2.13 8.27 12.88
C ALA A 142 -2.86 7.51 11.76
N TYR A 143 -2.35 6.36 11.36
CA TYR A 143 -3.01 5.49 10.38
C TYR A 143 -4.38 5.03 10.90
N MET A 144 -4.44 4.54 12.14
CA MET A 144 -5.69 4.07 12.74
C MET A 144 -6.68 5.21 13.01
N PHE A 145 -6.21 6.40 13.38
CA PHE A 145 -7.05 7.58 13.48
C PHE A 145 -7.73 7.88 12.13
N MET A 146 -6.97 7.90 11.03
CA MET A 146 -7.52 8.12 9.69
C MET A 146 -8.46 7.00 9.26
N HIS A 147 -8.16 5.75 9.61
CA HIS A 147 -9.04 4.61 9.40
C HIS A 147 -10.42 4.86 10.03
N PHE A 148 -10.47 5.16 11.33
CA PHE A 148 -11.73 5.42 12.03
C PHE A 148 -12.42 6.71 11.55
N PHE A 149 -11.66 7.74 11.17
CA PHE A 149 -12.21 8.93 10.55
C PHE A 149 -12.98 8.59 9.26
N HIS A 150 -12.42 7.75 8.38
CA HIS A 150 -13.10 7.33 7.15
C HIS A 150 -14.28 6.39 7.42
N GLU A 151 -14.26 5.58 8.49
CA GLU A 151 -15.42 4.79 8.90
C GLU A 151 -16.63 5.65 9.31
N VAL A 152 -16.42 6.90 9.73
CA VAL A 152 -17.51 7.84 10.02
C VAL A 152 -18.44 8.00 8.82
N LYS A 153 -17.95 7.85 7.58
CA LYS A 153 -18.80 7.86 6.37
C LYS A 153 -19.97 6.88 6.45
N GLN A 154 -19.75 5.70 7.05
CA GLN A 154 -20.79 4.69 7.21
C GLN A 154 -21.64 4.94 8.46
N LYS A 155 -21.00 5.32 9.57
CA LYS A 155 -21.65 5.48 10.89
C LYS A 155 -22.45 6.77 11.03
N ASN A 156 -22.00 7.85 10.38
CA ASN A 156 -22.61 9.17 10.38
C ASN A 156 -22.21 9.96 9.11
N PRO A 157 -22.84 9.66 7.95
CA PRO A 157 -22.46 10.26 6.66
C PRO A 157 -22.56 11.79 6.64
N VAL A 158 -23.55 12.37 7.33
CA VAL A 158 -23.74 13.84 7.39
C VAL A 158 -22.56 14.51 8.10
N MET A 159 -22.10 13.92 9.21
CA MET A 159 -20.91 14.41 9.90
C MET A 159 -19.67 14.27 9.04
N TYR A 160 -19.48 13.10 8.40
CA TYR A 160 -18.33 12.86 7.54
C TYR A 160 -18.27 13.88 6.40
N GLU A 161 -19.37 14.09 5.68
CA GLU A 161 -19.46 15.07 4.58
C GLU A 161 -19.14 16.48 5.07
N ARG A 162 -19.69 16.89 6.22
CA ARG A 162 -19.38 18.20 6.82
C ARG A 162 -17.89 18.33 7.14
N LEU A 163 -17.29 17.33 7.79
CA LEU A 163 -15.88 17.35 8.15
C LEU A 163 -14.98 17.39 6.93
N THR A 164 -15.24 16.56 5.91
CA THR A 164 -14.43 16.55 4.68
C THR A 164 -14.59 17.82 3.85
N THR A 165 -15.77 18.45 3.89
CA THR A 165 -16.00 19.74 3.21
C THR A 165 -15.25 20.87 3.90
N GLN A 166 -15.22 20.88 5.23
CA GLN A 166 -14.61 21.96 6.00
C GLN A 166 -13.08 21.80 6.16
N PHE A 167 -12.60 20.57 6.32
CA PHE A 167 -11.23 20.28 6.71
C PHE A 167 -10.44 19.46 5.68
N GLY A 168 -11.07 19.07 4.58
CA GLY A 168 -10.47 18.27 3.52
C GLY A 168 -10.71 16.77 3.71
N PRO A 169 -10.67 15.98 2.63
CA PRO A 169 -10.90 14.54 2.66
C PRO A 169 -9.94 13.78 3.58
N ASN A 170 -8.73 14.28 3.82
CA ASN A 170 -7.73 13.69 4.70
C ASN A 170 -7.32 14.65 5.82
N LEU A 171 -8.19 15.60 6.18
CA LEU A 171 -7.95 16.59 7.24
C LEU A 171 -6.74 17.51 6.96
N GLU A 172 -6.38 17.70 5.69
CA GLU A 172 -5.26 18.55 5.28
C GLU A 172 -5.44 20.04 5.63
N TRP A 173 -6.69 20.49 5.84
CA TRP A 173 -7.03 21.86 6.24
C TRP A 173 -7.42 21.95 7.73
N SER A 174 -7.33 20.85 8.49
CA SER A 174 -7.64 20.82 9.92
C SER A 174 -6.66 21.61 10.74
N GLY A 175 -7.15 22.35 11.72
CA GLY A 175 -6.33 22.99 12.75
C GLY A 175 -6.95 22.89 14.13
N TYR A 176 -6.62 23.82 15.03
CA TYR A 176 -7.22 23.86 16.36
C TYR A 176 -8.77 23.84 16.33
N GLN A 177 -9.37 24.47 15.32
CA GLN A 177 -10.81 24.52 15.11
C GLN A 177 -11.45 23.16 14.80
N PHE A 178 -10.68 22.20 14.26
CA PHE A 178 -11.15 20.83 14.04
C PHE A 178 -11.52 20.19 15.39
N TRP A 179 -10.61 20.25 16.36
CA TRP A 179 -10.85 19.72 17.70
C TRP A 179 -11.91 20.51 18.46
N TYR A 180 -11.79 21.83 18.51
CA TYR A 180 -12.66 22.66 19.35
C TYR A 180 -14.13 22.56 18.94
N ASN A 181 -14.44 22.70 17.65
CA ASN A 181 -15.83 22.74 17.17
C ASN A 181 -16.49 21.36 17.09
N ASN A 182 -15.68 20.29 17.10
CA ASN A 182 -16.17 18.93 16.85
C ASN A 182 -15.86 17.96 17.99
N LYS A 183 -15.41 18.46 19.15
CA LYS A 183 -14.87 17.64 20.25
C LYS A 183 -15.71 16.42 20.57
N ILE A 184 -16.99 16.61 20.90
CA ILE A 184 -17.92 15.54 21.27
C ILE A 184 -18.05 14.50 20.14
N ALA A 185 -18.19 14.98 18.91
CA ALA A 185 -18.38 14.11 17.76
C ALA A 185 -17.11 13.31 17.41
N ILE A 186 -15.95 13.95 17.44
CA ILE A 186 -14.65 13.30 17.23
C ILE A 186 -14.39 12.26 18.33
N HIS A 187 -14.64 12.60 19.60
CA HIS A 187 -14.45 11.66 20.71
C HIS A 187 -15.33 10.41 20.54
N LYS A 188 -16.62 10.62 20.28
CA LYS A 188 -17.58 9.52 20.13
C LYS A 188 -17.30 8.61 18.93
N TYR A 189 -17.00 9.18 17.77
CA TYR A 189 -16.96 8.42 16.51
C TYR A 189 -15.55 8.02 16.06
N ILE A 190 -14.50 8.63 16.61
CA ILE A 190 -13.11 8.41 16.18
C ILE A 190 -12.23 8.01 17.37
N ILE A 191 -12.14 8.83 18.41
CA ILE A 191 -11.20 8.57 19.54
C ILE A 191 -11.63 7.37 20.37
N ARG A 192 -12.92 7.23 20.67
CA ARG A 192 -13.41 6.08 21.44
C ARG A 192 -13.16 4.76 20.72
N PRO A 193 -13.53 4.59 19.43
CA PRO A 193 -13.15 3.40 18.66
C PRO A 193 -11.64 3.17 18.58
N LEU A 194 -10.84 4.24 18.42
CA LEU A 194 -9.38 4.15 18.39
C LEU A 194 -8.81 3.65 19.71
N TYR A 195 -9.30 4.18 20.83
CA TYR A 195 -8.92 3.74 22.17
C TYR A 195 -9.29 2.27 22.38
N ASP A 196 -10.55 1.90 22.12
CA ASP A 196 -11.04 0.53 22.29
C ASP A 196 -10.22 -0.46 21.42
N TYR A 197 -9.87 -0.08 20.19
CA TYR A 197 -8.99 -0.87 19.33
C TYR A 197 -7.63 -1.17 19.97
N TYR A 198 -6.96 -0.18 20.56
CA TYR A 198 -5.66 -0.40 21.21
C TYR A 198 -5.77 -1.09 22.58
N GLN A 199 -6.96 -1.17 23.20
CA GLN A 199 -7.19 -2.07 24.33
C GLN A 199 -7.24 -3.53 23.88
N GLU A 200 -7.85 -3.80 22.73
CA GLU A 200 -7.94 -5.15 22.15
C GLU A 200 -6.67 -5.58 21.42
N HIS A 201 -5.93 -4.61 20.86
CA HIS A 201 -4.70 -4.80 20.09
C HIS A 201 -3.57 -3.92 20.64
N PRO A 202 -2.99 -4.27 21.81
CA PRO A 202 -1.93 -3.46 22.41
C PRO A 202 -0.72 -3.30 21.48
N ASP A 203 -0.25 -2.07 21.35
CA ASP A 203 1.00 -1.71 20.67
C ASP A 203 1.89 -0.99 21.70
N ALA A 204 3.14 -1.44 21.84
CA ALA A 204 4.05 -0.96 22.88
C ALA A 204 4.38 0.54 22.74
N ASP A 205 4.33 1.06 21.51
CA ASP A 205 4.67 2.46 21.22
C ASP A 205 3.43 3.37 21.19
N VAL A 206 2.21 2.80 21.23
CA VAL A 206 0.96 3.55 21.15
C VAL A 206 0.26 3.62 22.49
N ASN A 207 -0.01 4.83 22.96
CA ASN A 207 -0.76 5.08 24.18
C ASN A 207 -1.84 6.14 23.95
N ILE A 208 -3.06 5.67 23.62
CA ILE A 208 -4.22 6.55 23.44
C ILE A 208 -4.85 6.83 24.81
N PRO A 209 -4.97 8.10 25.25
CA PRO A 209 -5.64 8.44 26.49
C PRO A 209 -7.10 8.00 26.49
N GLU A 210 -7.62 7.62 27.67
CA GLU A 210 -9.05 7.33 27.81
C GLU A 210 -9.89 8.58 27.49
N PRO A 211 -10.79 8.53 26.49
CA PRO A 211 -11.59 9.68 26.10
C PRO A 211 -12.61 10.02 27.17
N GLN A 212 -12.76 11.32 27.46
CA GLN A 212 -13.64 11.83 28.51
C GLN A 212 -15.14 11.82 28.17
N TYR A 213 -15.53 11.38 26.95
CA TYR A 213 -16.90 11.41 26.41
C TYR A 213 -17.13 10.33 25.35
#